data_AF-A0A8H2LG34-F1
#
_entry.id   AF-A0A8H2LG34-F1
#
_cell.length_a   1.000
_cell.length_b   1.000
_cell.length_c   1.000
_cell.angle_alpha   90.00
_cell.angle_beta   90.00
_cell.angle_gamma   90.00
#
_symmetry.space_group_name_H-M   'P 1'
#
loop_
_entity.id
_entity.type
_entity.pdbx_description
1 polymer ?
#
loop_
_entity_poly.entity_id
_entity_poly.type
_entity_poly.pdbx_seq_one_letter_code
_entity_poly.pdbx_strand_id
1 'polypeptide(L)'
;MPSPILELLPNLISFNYETHYDALFINQNWVLVNGISEKKATYVFKEEDILTIQDNDIVSETSWSIHFKNIFSIETEDGNITVKAYFKDTDVLVLEHQDKDDYALFINEDKVKDGINSIEDVTHFLKSKYHKKAKALINDHEFYYIENFKEFGPFTAKELVAKAKDKDVSVHCFIRDVNDLDYGKRLRVRDLLHT
;
A
#
# COMPACT_ATOMS: atom_id res chain seq x y z
N MET A 1 -0.39 -23.45 -7.39
CA MET A 1 -1.63 -22.76 -6.97
C MET A 1 -1.26 -21.31 -6.69
N PRO A 2 -2.11 -20.32 -6.99
CA PRO A 2 -1.87 -18.95 -6.55
C PRO A 2 -1.77 -18.94 -5.02
N SER A 3 -0.90 -18.09 -4.48
CA SER A 3 -0.72 -17.98 -3.03
C SER A 3 -2.03 -17.44 -2.40
N PRO A 4 -2.55 -18.06 -1.31
CA PRO A 4 -3.76 -17.60 -0.62
C PRO A 4 -3.69 -16.13 -0.19
N ILE A 5 -2.49 -15.61 0.06
CA ILE A 5 -2.28 -14.23 0.47
C ILE A 5 -2.51 -13.22 -0.65
N LEU A 6 -2.31 -13.62 -1.92
CA LEU A 6 -2.55 -12.75 -3.08
C LEU A 6 -4.04 -12.50 -3.30
N GLU A 7 -4.90 -13.40 -2.82
CA GLU A 7 -6.35 -13.23 -2.82
C GLU A 7 -6.81 -12.31 -1.69
N LEU A 8 -6.17 -12.39 -0.51
CA LEU A 8 -6.47 -11.55 0.66
C LEU A 8 -5.90 -10.12 0.53
N LEU A 9 -4.71 -10.00 -0.05
CA LEU A 9 -3.99 -8.75 -0.26
C LEU A 9 -3.64 -8.63 -1.76
N PRO A 10 -4.56 -8.11 -2.59
CA PRO A 10 -4.31 -7.98 -4.02
C PRO A 10 -3.16 -7.00 -4.30
N ASN A 11 -2.47 -7.16 -5.42
CA ASN A 11 -1.39 -6.29 -5.90
C ASN A 11 -0.15 -6.26 -4.98
N LEU A 12 0.21 -7.39 -4.38
CA LEU A 12 1.52 -7.56 -3.74
C LEU A 12 2.61 -7.65 -4.81
N ILE A 13 3.74 -6.99 -4.54
CA ILE A 13 4.94 -6.99 -5.36
C ILE A 13 5.98 -7.86 -4.67
N SER A 14 6.49 -8.89 -5.34
CA SER A 14 7.55 -9.73 -4.77
C SER A 14 8.78 -8.89 -4.41
N PHE A 15 9.41 -9.23 -3.30
CA PHE A 15 10.68 -8.62 -2.91
C PHE A 15 11.72 -8.79 -4.03
N ASN A 16 12.49 -7.73 -4.27
CA ASN A 16 13.60 -7.71 -5.19
C ASN A 16 14.80 -7.11 -4.43
N TYR A 17 15.87 -7.89 -4.35
CA TYR A 17 17.07 -7.50 -3.62
C TYR A 17 17.68 -6.21 -4.15
N GLU A 18 17.83 -6.09 -5.46
CA GLU A 18 18.49 -4.94 -6.10
C GLU A 18 17.74 -3.62 -5.89
N THR A 19 16.40 -3.67 -5.82
CA THR A 19 15.59 -2.44 -5.73
C THR A 19 15.07 -2.14 -4.33
N HIS A 20 14.92 -3.15 -3.46
CA HIS A 20 14.24 -2.98 -2.18
C HIS A 20 15.14 -3.16 -0.95
N TYR A 21 16.24 -3.92 -1.05
CA TYR A 21 17.06 -4.28 0.11
C TYR A 21 17.55 -3.05 0.87
N ASP A 22 18.36 -2.20 0.22
CA ASP A 22 18.93 -1.00 0.85
C ASP A 22 17.88 0.11 1.04
N ALA A 23 17.03 0.31 0.04
CA ALA A 23 16.16 1.48 -0.01
C ALA A 23 14.93 1.37 0.90
N LEU A 24 14.39 0.16 1.06
CA LEU A 24 13.08 -0.04 1.67
C LEU A 24 13.09 -1.01 2.84
N PHE A 25 14.04 -1.94 2.94
CA PHE A 25 13.94 -3.07 3.85
C PHE A 25 14.88 -2.98 5.05
N ILE A 26 16.18 -2.82 4.80
CA ILE A 26 17.22 -2.90 5.83
C ILE A 26 17.23 -1.66 6.73
N ASN A 27 17.56 -1.85 8.01
CA ASN A 27 17.70 -0.81 9.02
C ASN A 27 16.45 0.07 9.18
N GLN A 28 15.25 -0.48 8.95
CA GLN A 28 13.97 0.21 9.18
C GLN A 28 13.17 -0.47 10.29
N ASN A 29 12.34 0.30 10.98
CA ASN A 29 11.50 -0.18 12.08
C ASN A 29 10.20 -0.79 11.55
N TRP A 30 10.10 -2.12 11.61
CA TRP A 30 8.94 -2.88 11.13
C TRP A 30 8.07 -3.35 12.28
N VAL A 31 6.91 -2.73 12.48
CA VAL A 31 5.95 -3.14 13.51
C VAL A 31 5.12 -4.30 13.00
N LEU A 32 5.11 -5.41 13.75
CA LEU A 32 4.29 -6.59 13.44
C LEU A 32 2.81 -6.30 13.74
N VAL A 33 1.97 -6.40 12.72
CA VAL A 33 0.54 -6.12 12.81
C VAL A 33 -0.25 -7.29 13.39
N ASN A 34 0.05 -8.52 12.97
CA ASN A 34 -0.72 -9.71 13.36
C ASN A 34 -0.78 -9.94 14.88
N GLY A 35 0.25 -9.50 15.62
CA GLY A 35 0.34 -9.65 17.08
C GLY A 35 0.06 -8.38 17.89
N ILE A 36 -0.21 -7.24 17.24
CA ILE A 36 -0.25 -5.93 17.92
C ILE A 36 -1.37 -5.82 18.96
N SER A 37 -2.44 -6.61 18.82
CA SER A 37 -3.53 -6.67 19.81
C SER A 37 -3.10 -7.27 21.14
N GLU A 38 -2.05 -8.09 21.15
CA GLU A 38 -1.50 -8.70 22.35
C GLU A 38 -0.31 -7.87 22.86
N LYS A 39 0.65 -7.61 21.97
CA LYS A 39 1.87 -6.86 22.28
C LYS A 39 2.47 -6.22 21.04
N LYS A 40 2.99 -5.00 21.18
CA LYS A 40 3.76 -4.35 20.11
C LYS A 40 5.14 -4.97 20.03
N ALA A 41 5.49 -5.52 18.88
CA ALA A 41 6.83 -5.96 18.56
C ALA A 41 7.34 -5.25 17.30
N THR A 42 8.55 -4.70 17.38
CA THR A 42 9.23 -3.99 16.31
C THR A 42 10.44 -4.79 15.86
N TYR A 43 10.55 -5.00 14.57
CA TYR A 43 11.58 -5.83 13.94
C TYR A 43 12.49 -4.92 13.13
N VAL A 44 13.80 -5.06 13.31
CA VAL A 44 14.80 -4.34 12.54
C VAL A 44 15.73 -5.36 11.91
N PHE A 45 15.57 -5.56 10.60
CA PHE A 45 16.50 -6.35 9.80
C PHE A 45 17.75 -5.51 9.59
N LYS A 46 18.85 -5.89 10.23
CA LYS A 46 20.14 -5.20 10.12
C LYS A 46 21.07 -5.93 9.16
N GLU A 47 22.07 -5.19 8.70
CA GLU A 47 23.22 -5.78 8.01
C GLU A 47 23.88 -6.88 8.86
N GLU A 48 24.70 -7.72 8.22
CA GLU A 48 25.37 -8.86 8.87
C GLU A 48 24.40 -9.95 9.38
N ASP A 49 23.24 -10.12 8.74
CA ASP A 49 22.31 -11.21 9.02
C ASP A 49 21.71 -11.17 10.45
N ILE A 50 21.71 -9.99 11.10
CA ILE A 50 21.15 -9.77 12.44
C ILE A 50 19.73 -9.22 12.36
N LEU A 51 18.79 -9.86 13.06
CA LEU A 51 17.42 -9.40 13.25
C LEU A 51 17.25 -9.00 14.70
N THR A 52 17.03 -7.70 14.93
CA THR A 52 16.70 -7.20 16.26
C THR A 52 15.19 -7.14 16.42
N ILE A 53 14.69 -7.71 17.51
CA ILE A 53 13.27 -7.68 17.87
C ILE A 53 13.16 -6.90 19.18
N GLN A 54 12.42 -5.82 19.15
CA GLN A 54 12.10 -5.02 20.31
C GLN A 54 10.63 -5.23 20.69
N ASP A 55 10.41 -5.75 21.89
CA ASP A 55 9.11 -5.92 22.51
C ASP A 55 9.13 -5.14 23.83
N ASN A 56 8.44 -4.00 23.86
CA ASN A 56 8.51 -3.03 24.96
C ASN A 56 9.96 -2.63 25.29
N ASP A 57 10.41 -2.97 26.51
CA ASP A 57 11.76 -2.69 27.03
C ASP A 57 12.75 -3.85 26.80
N ILE A 58 12.29 -4.96 26.21
CA ILE A 58 13.12 -6.14 25.95
C ILE A 58 13.60 -6.10 24.51
N VAL A 59 14.92 -6.17 24.34
CA VAL A 59 15.57 -6.30 23.04
C VAL A 59 16.16 -7.70 22.95
N SER A 60 15.72 -8.46 21.95
CA SER A 60 16.32 -9.73 21.57
C SER A 60 16.95 -9.63 20.19
N GLU A 61 17.97 -10.45 19.95
CA GLU A 61 18.63 -10.55 18.66
C GLU A 61 18.59 -12.00 18.21
N THR A 62 18.28 -12.19 16.93
CA THR A 62 18.26 -13.47 16.25
C THR A 62 18.91 -13.33 14.88
N SER A 63 19.04 -14.43 14.14
CA SER A 63 19.60 -14.42 12.80
C SER A 63 18.52 -14.41 11.72
N TRP A 64 18.85 -13.79 10.59
CA TRP A 64 18.07 -13.89 9.37
C TRP A 64 19.01 -13.90 8.17
N SER A 65 18.63 -14.52 7.07
CA SER A 65 19.42 -14.50 5.84
C SER A 65 18.54 -14.52 4.60
N ILE A 66 19.07 -14.02 3.49
CA ILE A 66 18.42 -14.09 2.18
C ILE A 66 19.15 -15.12 1.32
N HIS A 67 18.38 -16.05 0.77
CA HIS A 67 18.84 -17.08 -0.15
C HIS A 67 18.36 -16.81 -1.58
N PHE A 68 18.72 -17.72 -2.48
CA PHE A 68 18.36 -17.66 -3.90
C PHE A 68 16.86 -17.41 -4.12
N LYS A 69 16.53 -16.51 -5.06
CA LYS A 69 15.16 -16.03 -5.35
C LYS A 69 14.49 -15.24 -4.23
N ASN A 70 15.26 -14.51 -3.41
CA ASN A 70 14.71 -13.64 -2.37
C ASN A 70 13.84 -14.40 -1.35
N ILE A 71 14.27 -15.61 -1.04
CA ILE A 71 13.67 -16.44 0.00
C ILE A 71 14.43 -16.13 1.29
N PHE A 72 13.70 -15.83 2.35
CA PHE A 72 14.27 -15.43 3.63
C PHE A 72 14.23 -16.63 4.57
N SER A 73 15.31 -16.83 5.31
CA SER A 73 15.37 -17.75 6.44
C SER A 73 15.50 -16.93 7.71
N ILE A 74 14.64 -17.17 8.69
CA ILE A 74 14.58 -16.41 9.94
C ILE A 74 14.63 -17.40 11.09
N GLU A 75 15.56 -17.20 12.00
CA GLU A 75 15.66 -17.99 13.21
C GLU A 75 14.65 -17.49 14.25
N THR A 76 13.74 -18.37 14.65
CA THR A 76 12.72 -18.11 15.69
C THR A 76 12.91 -19.06 16.87
N GLU A 77 12.20 -18.83 17.98
CA GLU A 77 12.23 -19.71 19.15
C GLU A 77 11.86 -21.17 18.81
N ASP A 78 10.97 -21.37 17.83
CA ASP A 78 10.52 -22.68 17.36
C ASP A 78 11.45 -23.30 16.29
N GLY A 79 12.54 -22.61 15.95
CA GLY A 79 13.49 -23.00 14.92
C GLY A 79 13.51 -22.09 13.70
N ASN A 80 14.28 -22.49 12.69
CA ASN A 80 14.44 -21.71 11.46
C ASN A 80 13.23 -21.87 10.55
N ILE A 81 12.60 -20.76 10.19
CA ILE A 81 11.46 -20.71 9.28
C ILE A 81 11.89 -20.13 7.93
N THR A 82 11.22 -20.58 6.87
CA THR A 82 11.46 -20.07 5.52
C THR A 82 10.26 -19.27 5.03
N VAL A 83 10.48 -18.02 4.62
CA VAL A 83 9.43 -17.10 4.22
C VAL A 83 9.72 -16.45 2.86
N LYS A 84 8.67 -16.02 2.18
CA LYS A 84 8.75 -15.15 0.99
C LYS A 84 8.32 -13.75 1.36
N ALA A 85 9.13 -12.77 1.00
CA ALA A 85 8.80 -11.37 1.25
C ALA A 85 8.07 -10.75 0.05
N TYR A 86 7.06 -9.95 0.35
CA TYR A 86 6.32 -9.14 -0.60
C TYR A 86 6.10 -7.75 -0.02
N PHE A 87 6.13 -6.74 -0.89
CA PHE A 87 5.69 -5.40 -0.55
C PHE A 87 4.30 -5.17 -1.08
N LYS A 88 3.42 -4.67 -0.23
CA LYS A 88 2.15 -4.09 -0.69
C LYS A 88 2.41 -2.70 -1.27
N ASP A 89 3.20 -1.93 -0.54
CA ASP A 89 3.61 -0.56 -0.81
C ASP A 89 5.02 -0.34 -0.21
N THR A 90 5.56 0.89 -0.23
CA THR A 90 6.92 1.21 0.28
C THR A 90 7.11 1.11 1.81
N ASP A 91 6.03 0.91 2.55
CA ASP A 91 5.88 1.02 4.00
C ASP A 91 5.06 -0.15 4.58
N VAL A 92 4.64 -1.11 3.73
CA VAL A 92 3.89 -2.29 4.15
C VAL A 92 4.55 -3.53 3.56
N LEU A 93 5.13 -4.34 4.45
CA LEU A 93 5.86 -5.56 4.14
C LEU A 93 5.02 -6.77 4.58
N VAL A 94 5.08 -7.84 3.81
CA VAL A 94 4.38 -9.09 4.08
C VAL A 94 5.37 -10.24 3.95
N LEU A 95 5.49 -11.05 4.99
CA LEU A 95 6.28 -12.27 5.00
C LEU A 95 5.34 -13.48 5.03
N GLU A 96 5.31 -14.23 3.93
CA GLU A 96 4.49 -15.43 3.78
C GLU A 96 5.30 -16.68 4.15
N HIS A 97 4.78 -17.52 5.06
CA HIS A 97 5.43 -18.78 5.41
C HIS A 97 5.35 -19.78 4.25
N GLN A 98 6.44 -20.48 3.92
CA GLN A 98 6.42 -21.43 2.80
C GLN A 98 5.70 -22.74 3.13
N ASP A 99 5.85 -23.24 4.35
CA ASP A 99 5.30 -24.55 4.76
C ASP A 99 3.96 -24.49 5.51
N LYS A 100 3.45 -23.29 5.81
CA LYS A 100 2.22 -23.06 6.58
C LYS A 100 1.39 -22.01 5.87
N ASP A 101 0.07 -22.14 5.92
CA ASP A 101 -0.86 -21.10 5.43
C ASP A 101 -0.95 -19.97 6.46
N ASP A 102 0.16 -19.28 6.65
CA ASP A 102 0.32 -18.23 7.65
C ASP A 102 1.24 -17.12 7.12
N TYR A 103 1.06 -15.91 7.61
CA TYR A 103 1.82 -14.75 7.18
C TYR A 103 1.94 -13.69 8.28
N ALA A 104 3.04 -12.96 8.22
CA ALA A 104 3.28 -11.79 9.05
C ALA A 104 3.20 -10.52 8.21
N LEU A 105 2.29 -9.62 8.60
CA LEU A 105 2.14 -8.27 8.04
C LEU A 105 2.89 -7.28 8.92
N PHE A 106 3.69 -6.44 8.29
CA PHE A 106 4.49 -5.41 8.93
C PHE A 106 4.18 -4.03 8.35
N ILE A 107 4.20 -3.03 9.21
CA ILE A 107 4.15 -1.63 8.80
C ILE A 107 5.42 -0.92 9.26
N ASN A 108 5.98 -0.11 8.37
CA ASN A 108 7.16 0.69 8.63
C ASN A 108 6.81 1.88 9.52
N GLU A 109 7.26 1.86 10.77
CA GLU A 109 6.96 2.91 11.74
C GLU A 109 7.70 4.22 11.42
N ASP A 110 8.88 4.17 10.79
CA ASP A 110 9.65 5.37 10.42
C ASP A 110 8.89 6.27 9.43
N LYS A 111 7.94 5.70 8.70
CA LYS A 111 7.09 6.41 7.72
C LYS A 111 5.76 6.88 8.31
N VAL A 112 5.50 6.60 9.59
CA VAL A 112 4.25 6.96 10.28
C VAL A 112 4.52 8.00 11.36
N LYS A 113 4.03 9.22 11.15
CA LYS A 113 4.30 10.36 12.05
C LYS A 113 3.85 10.15 13.49
N ASP A 114 2.73 9.46 13.69
CA ASP A 114 2.09 9.30 14.99
C ASP A 114 2.44 7.94 15.65
N GLY A 115 3.31 7.15 15.02
CA GLY A 115 3.66 5.78 15.45
C GLY A 115 2.53 4.76 15.24
N ILE A 116 2.80 3.50 15.57
CA ILE A 116 1.82 2.41 15.52
C ILE A 116 1.89 1.61 16.82
N ASN A 117 0.93 1.82 17.73
CA ASN A 117 0.94 1.20 19.06
C ASN A 117 -0.28 0.32 19.34
N SER A 118 -1.30 0.39 18.50
CA SER A 118 -2.57 -0.31 18.69
C SER A 118 -3.19 -0.76 17.38
N ILE A 119 -4.20 -1.64 17.46
CA ILE A 119 -4.98 -2.06 16.30
C ILE A 119 -5.79 -0.89 15.72
N GLU A 120 -6.19 0.07 16.55
CA GLU A 120 -6.82 1.31 16.13
C GLU A 120 -5.89 2.15 15.27
N ASP A 121 -4.61 2.28 15.65
CA ASP A 121 -3.59 3.01 14.88
C ASP A 121 -3.33 2.35 13.53
N VAL A 122 -3.19 1.02 13.51
CA VAL A 122 -3.07 0.23 12.28
C VAL A 122 -4.27 0.48 11.37
N THR A 123 -5.48 0.38 11.93
CA THR A 123 -6.72 0.57 11.18
C THR A 123 -6.81 1.98 10.60
N HIS A 124 -6.47 2.99 11.39
CA HIS A 124 -6.46 4.38 10.98
C HIS A 124 -5.41 4.63 9.88
N PHE A 125 -4.19 4.10 10.03
CA PHE A 125 -3.13 4.19 9.04
C PHE A 125 -3.56 3.58 7.70
N LEU A 126 -3.98 2.30 7.70
CA LEU A 126 -4.36 1.60 6.48
C LEU A 126 -5.57 2.29 5.81
N LYS A 127 -6.61 2.63 6.58
CA LYS A 127 -7.79 3.34 6.04
C LYS A 127 -7.40 4.68 5.43
N SER A 128 -6.69 5.52 6.19
CA SER A 128 -6.35 6.87 5.72
C SER A 128 -5.47 6.82 4.47
N LYS A 129 -4.50 5.90 4.42
CA LYS A 129 -3.59 5.74 3.29
C LYS A 129 -4.29 5.23 2.04
N TYR A 130 -5.00 4.11 2.12
CA TYR A 130 -5.63 3.52 0.94
C TYR A 130 -6.87 4.29 0.49
N HIS A 131 -7.56 4.98 1.40
CA HIS A 131 -8.59 5.95 1.03
C HIS A 131 -8.00 7.14 0.25
N LYS A 132 -6.87 7.70 0.71
CA LYS A 132 -6.16 8.76 -0.03
C LYS A 132 -5.67 8.27 -1.39
N LYS A 133 -5.14 7.05 -1.49
CA LYS A 133 -4.67 6.44 -2.75
C LYS A 133 -5.83 6.26 -3.73
N ALA A 134 -6.96 5.75 -3.27
CA ALA A 134 -8.18 5.64 -4.09
C ALA A 134 -8.65 7.02 -4.56
N LYS A 135 -8.69 8.01 -3.67
CA LYS A 135 -9.08 9.39 -4.01
C LYS A 135 -8.09 10.05 -4.99
N ALA A 136 -6.79 9.82 -4.84
CA ALA A 136 -5.78 10.31 -5.78
C ALA A 136 -5.98 9.69 -7.16
N LEU A 137 -6.16 8.37 -7.24
CA LEU A 137 -6.45 7.69 -8.51
C LEU A 137 -7.70 8.22 -9.20
N ILE A 138 -8.77 8.52 -8.45
CA ILE A 138 -9.99 9.14 -8.98
C ILE A 138 -9.70 10.57 -9.44
N ASN A 139 -8.94 11.33 -8.67
CA ASN A 139 -8.61 12.72 -9.00
C ASN A 139 -7.72 12.83 -10.24
N ASP A 140 -6.77 11.92 -10.39
CA ASP A 140 -5.81 11.87 -11.50
C ASP A 140 -6.42 11.25 -12.75
N HIS A 141 -7.60 10.67 -12.63
CA HIS A 141 -8.32 10.12 -13.75
C HIS A 141 -8.79 11.24 -14.69
N GLU A 142 -8.51 11.04 -15.97
CA GLU A 142 -8.72 12.05 -17.01
C GLU A 142 -10.04 11.82 -17.75
N PHE A 143 -10.68 12.93 -18.09
CA PHE A 143 -11.96 12.96 -18.77
C PHE A 143 -11.94 13.99 -19.90
N TYR A 144 -12.73 13.71 -20.93
CA TYR A 144 -13.13 14.70 -21.92
C TYR A 144 -14.53 15.20 -21.59
N TYR A 145 -14.79 16.50 -21.72
CA TYR A 145 -16.15 17.04 -21.68
C TYR A 145 -16.59 17.55 -23.05
N ILE A 146 -17.89 17.49 -23.31
CA ILE A 146 -18.48 18.02 -24.54
C ILE A 146 -19.35 19.23 -24.24
N GLU A 147 -19.11 20.31 -24.98
CA GLU A 147 -19.90 21.53 -24.91
C GLU A 147 -20.03 22.13 -26.32
N ASN A 148 -21.22 22.59 -26.69
CA ASN A 148 -21.48 23.16 -28.02
C ASN A 148 -21.00 22.25 -29.18
N PHE A 149 -21.22 20.93 -29.04
CA PHE A 149 -20.78 19.90 -29.99
C PHE A 149 -19.26 19.82 -30.22
N LYS A 150 -18.45 20.41 -29.35
CA LYS A 150 -17.01 20.31 -29.36
C LYS A 150 -16.52 19.60 -28.09
N GLU A 151 -15.56 18.71 -28.28
CA GLU A 151 -14.91 17.97 -27.21
C GLU A 151 -13.68 18.73 -26.71
N PHE A 152 -13.48 18.74 -25.40
CA PHE A 152 -12.39 19.42 -24.72
C PHE A 152 -11.78 18.49 -23.68
N GLY A 153 -10.45 18.46 -23.64
CA GLY A 153 -9.68 17.61 -22.72
C GLY A 153 -8.41 17.05 -23.37
N PRO A 154 -7.76 16.08 -22.71
CA PRO A 154 -8.14 15.51 -21.41
C PRO A 154 -7.95 16.50 -20.25
N PHE A 155 -8.80 16.39 -19.22
CA PHE A 155 -8.67 17.09 -17.94
C PHE A 155 -8.86 16.10 -16.80
N THR A 156 -8.11 16.28 -15.73
CA THR A 156 -8.30 15.52 -14.50
C THR A 156 -9.66 15.82 -13.86
N ALA A 157 -10.22 14.88 -13.07
CA ALA A 157 -11.44 15.14 -12.31
C ALA A 157 -11.33 16.41 -11.44
N LYS A 158 -10.15 16.63 -10.86
CA LYS A 158 -9.85 17.81 -10.05
C LYS A 158 -9.94 19.12 -10.87
N GLU A 159 -9.38 19.14 -12.07
CA GLU A 159 -9.43 20.31 -12.96
C GLU A 159 -10.85 20.59 -13.44
N LEU A 160 -11.63 19.56 -13.77
CA LEU A 160 -13.03 19.72 -14.15
C LEU A 160 -13.89 20.26 -13.01
N VAL A 161 -13.66 19.77 -11.79
CA VAL A 161 -14.34 20.29 -10.58
C VAL A 161 -13.95 21.76 -10.31
N ALA A 162 -12.68 22.12 -10.50
CA ALA A 162 -12.23 23.51 -10.37
C ALA A 162 -12.89 24.42 -11.42
N LYS A 163 -12.83 24.04 -12.71
CA LYS A 163 -13.49 24.75 -13.81
C LYS A 163 -14.99 24.91 -13.60
N ALA A 164 -15.65 23.90 -13.04
CA ALA A 164 -17.08 23.97 -12.73
C ALA A 164 -17.39 24.96 -11.59
N LYS A 165 -16.53 25.04 -10.57
CA LYS A 165 -16.66 26.02 -9.48
C LYS A 165 -16.42 27.45 -9.96
N ASP A 166 -15.47 27.63 -10.87
CA ASP A 166 -15.13 28.92 -11.47
C ASP A 166 -16.14 29.34 -12.56
N LYS A 167 -17.12 28.47 -12.87
CA LYS A 167 -18.15 28.63 -13.91
C LYS A 167 -17.61 28.67 -15.34
N ASP A 168 -16.39 28.17 -15.54
CA ASP A 168 -15.78 27.97 -16.87
C ASP A 168 -16.40 26.80 -17.62
N VAL A 169 -16.94 25.81 -16.90
CA VAL A 169 -17.60 24.64 -17.46
C VAL A 169 -18.93 24.42 -16.75
N SER A 170 -19.99 24.11 -17.50
CA SER A 170 -21.28 23.77 -16.90
C SER A 170 -21.21 22.44 -16.14
N VAL A 171 -21.73 22.41 -14.91
CA VAL A 171 -21.89 21.18 -14.11
C VAL A 171 -22.75 20.11 -14.80
N HIS A 172 -23.52 20.50 -15.82
CA HIS A 172 -24.37 19.62 -16.62
C HIS A 172 -23.71 19.09 -17.89
N CYS A 173 -22.50 19.55 -18.23
CA CYS A 173 -21.74 19.01 -19.36
C CYS A 173 -21.53 17.51 -19.18
N PHE A 174 -21.72 16.77 -20.29
CA PHE A 174 -21.41 15.35 -20.31
C PHE A 174 -19.90 15.16 -20.32
N ILE A 175 -19.45 14.14 -19.60
CA ILE A 175 -18.06 13.71 -19.53
C ILE A 175 -17.95 12.26 -19.98
N ARG A 176 -16.80 11.91 -20.56
CA ARG A 176 -16.39 10.53 -20.80
C ARG A 176 -14.98 10.33 -20.29
N ASP A 177 -14.69 9.15 -19.77
CA ASP A 177 -13.35 8.69 -19.42
C ASP A 177 -12.48 8.69 -20.70
N VAL A 178 -11.18 8.96 -20.56
CA VAL A 178 -10.21 8.81 -21.67
C VAL A 178 -10.22 7.41 -22.29
N ASN A 179 -10.56 6.39 -21.51
CA ASN A 179 -10.66 4.99 -21.91
C ASN A 179 -12.02 4.63 -22.53
N ASP A 180 -13.01 5.51 -22.43
CA ASP A 180 -14.33 5.31 -23.03
C ASP A 180 -14.37 5.79 -24.48
N LEU A 181 -14.96 4.98 -25.35
CA LEU A 181 -15.12 5.28 -26.77
C LEU A 181 -16.16 6.38 -27.04
N ASP A 182 -17.13 6.56 -26.15
CA ASP A 182 -18.22 7.52 -26.32
C ASP A 182 -18.80 8.03 -24.99
N TYR A 183 -19.76 8.96 -25.09
CA TYR A 183 -20.49 9.54 -23.96
C TYR A 183 -21.72 8.70 -23.51
N GLY A 184 -21.78 7.43 -23.88
CA GLY A 184 -22.93 6.54 -23.65
C GLY A 184 -23.25 6.31 -22.18
N LYS A 185 -22.25 6.44 -21.29
CA LYS A 185 -22.44 6.37 -19.83
C LYS A 185 -23.20 7.55 -19.24
N ARG A 186 -23.37 8.65 -20.01
CA ARG A 186 -24.12 9.85 -19.63
C ARG A 186 -23.68 10.47 -18.30
N LEU A 187 -22.40 10.28 -17.94
CA LEU A 187 -21.78 10.93 -16.78
C LEU A 187 -21.73 12.44 -17.02
N ARG A 188 -21.86 13.23 -15.95
CA ARG A 188 -21.78 14.69 -15.97
C ARG A 188 -20.74 15.20 -15.00
N VAL A 189 -20.27 16.43 -15.22
CA VAL A 189 -19.29 17.08 -14.33
C VAL A 189 -19.78 17.12 -12.87
N ARG A 190 -21.08 17.32 -12.63
CA ARG A 190 -21.66 17.27 -11.27
C ARG A 190 -21.48 15.91 -10.58
N ASP A 191 -21.40 14.83 -11.34
CA ASP A 191 -21.28 13.48 -10.76
C ASP A 191 -19.87 13.29 -10.15
N LEU A 192 -18.88 14.08 -10.61
CA LEU A 192 -17.56 14.19 -9.99
C LEU A 192 -17.55 15.01 -8.68
N LEU A 193 -18.59 15.81 -8.41
CA LEU A 193 -18.67 16.62 -7.17
C LEU A 193 -19.12 15.80 -5.96
N HIS A 194 -19.67 14.60 -6.19
CA HIS A 194 -20.25 13.74 -5.17
C HIS A 194 -19.40 12.50 -4.85
N THR A 195 -18.15 12.46 -5.34
CA THR A 195 -17.19 11.36 -5.12
C THR A 195 -16.12 11.77 -4.11
#